data_AF-A0A0F9PNI9-F1
#
_entry.id   AF-A0A0F9PNI9-F1
#
_cell.length_a   1.000
_cell.length_b   1.000
_cell.length_c   1.000
_cell.angle_alpha   90.00
_cell.angle_beta   90.00
_cell.angle_gamma   90.00
#
_symmetry.space_group_name_H-M   'P 1'
#
loop_
_entity.id
_entity.type
_entity.pdbx_description
1 polymer ?
#
loop_
_entity_poly.entity_id
_entity_poly.type
_entity_poly.pdbx_seq_one_letter_code
_entity_poly.pdbx_strand_id
1 'polypeptide(L)'
;MALVKAPLLSLEASGKIGNAVVFSKWKGRAYVRSLVTPANPKSGGQVGMRAMFKFLSQDWASIGATPQATWETRANQAIVSPFNSFMSYNQFRWRDFLAPTDSDPEDTSDSPAVMGTLSATPGVRSVTLSQIITTPNDIWGVCFFRSSTGTYTPAFDNLIGITRAVGVTPVLWVDSPLAAGTYYYDALSFTLDGQRGTEVGEQTAIVT
;
A
#
# COMPACT_ATOMS: atom_id res chain seq x y z
N MET A 1 -20.16 -36.71 30.19
CA MET A 1 -20.05 -35.61 31.17
C MET A 1 -18.59 -35.59 31.65
N ALA A 2 -17.82 -34.54 31.37
CA ALA A 2 -16.41 -34.50 31.76
C ALA A 2 -16.30 -34.06 33.23
N LEU A 3 -15.62 -34.86 34.07
CA LEU A 3 -15.38 -34.57 35.48
C LEU A 3 -14.28 -33.52 35.63
N VAL A 4 -14.51 -32.52 36.49
CA VAL A 4 -13.51 -31.49 36.83
C VAL A 4 -12.46 -32.13 37.75
N LYS A 5 -11.24 -32.30 37.26
CA LYS A 5 -10.09 -32.72 38.09
C LYS A 5 -9.42 -31.51 38.72
N ALA A 6 -9.26 -31.53 40.06
CA ALA A 6 -8.52 -30.57 40.89
C ALA A 6 -9.04 -29.09 40.89
N PRO A 7 -10.27 -28.82 41.34
CA PRO A 7 -10.84 -27.47 41.38
C PRO A 7 -10.14 -26.51 42.36
N LEU A 8 -9.43 -27.03 43.38
CA LEU A 8 -8.72 -26.23 44.39
C LEU A 8 -7.31 -25.78 43.96
N LEU A 9 -6.75 -26.32 42.87
CA LEU A 9 -5.38 -26.04 42.44
C LEU A 9 -5.31 -25.12 41.21
N SER A 10 -6.45 -24.67 40.66
CA SER A 10 -6.52 -23.79 39.48
C SER A 10 -5.61 -24.22 38.31
N LEU A 11 -5.45 -25.54 38.11
CA LEU A 11 -4.63 -26.09 37.02
C LEU A 11 -5.44 -26.07 35.72
N GLU A 12 -5.52 -24.89 35.10
CA GLU A 12 -6.11 -24.73 33.78
C GLU A 12 -5.07 -25.03 32.70
N ALA A 13 -5.41 -25.92 31.76
CA ALA A 13 -4.60 -26.14 30.58
C ALA A 13 -4.66 -24.91 29.67
N SER A 14 -3.52 -24.26 29.45
CA SER A 14 -3.38 -23.11 28.56
C SER A 14 -2.13 -23.24 27.69
N GLY A 15 -2.15 -22.64 26.51
CA GLY A 15 -1.00 -22.63 25.60
C GLY A 15 -1.06 -23.73 24.54
N LYS A 16 0.05 -23.88 23.81
CA LYS A 16 0.16 -24.78 22.66
C LYS A 16 0.92 -26.06 23.01
N ILE A 17 0.44 -27.20 22.53
CA ILE A 17 1.13 -28.49 22.60
C ILE A 17 1.53 -28.92 21.20
N GLY A 18 2.82 -29.21 21.01
CA GLY A 18 3.36 -29.82 19.78
C GLY A 18 3.12 -29.03 18.49
N ASN A 19 2.86 -27.71 18.59
CA ASN A 19 2.39 -26.87 17.47
C ASN A 19 1.16 -27.43 16.73
N ALA A 20 0.40 -28.32 17.34
CA ALA A 20 -0.77 -28.97 16.74
C ALA A 20 -2.06 -28.49 17.37
N VAL A 21 -2.05 -28.23 18.69
CA VAL A 21 -3.26 -27.95 19.46
C VAL A 21 -3.03 -26.81 20.44
N VAL A 22 -4.01 -25.92 20.59
CA VAL A 22 -4.01 -24.80 21.54
C VAL A 22 -5.17 -24.96 22.50
N PHE A 23 -4.85 -24.94 23.79
CA PHE A 23 -5.81 -24.90 24.89
C PHE A 23 -6.06 -23.44 25.26
N SER A 24 -7.31 -23.01 25.23
CA SER A 24 -7.71 -21.65 25.55
C SER A 24 -9.06 -21.63 26.27
N LYS A 25 -9.40 -20.50 26.87
CA LYS A 25 -10.68 -20.27 27.54
C LYS A 25 -11.36 -19.03 26.97
N TRP A 26 -12.66 -19.15 26.69
CA TRP A 26 -13.50 -18.01 26.35
C TRP A 26 -14.74 -18.03 27.24
N LYS A 27 -14.95 -16.96 28.01
CA LYS A 27 -16.08 -16.81 28.94
C LYS A 27 -16.27 -18.04 29.86
N GLY A 28 -15.19 -18.51 30.48
CA GLY A 28 -15.22 -19.66 31.40
C GLY A 28 -15.39 -21.04 30.74
N ARG A 29 -15.54 -21.11 29.42
CA ARG A 29 -15.55 -22.38 28.68
C ARG A 29 -14.16 -22.67 28.14
N ALA A 30 -13.54 -23.73 28.64
CA ALA A 30 -12.32 -24.27 28.06
C ALA A 30 -12.64 -24.87 26.69
N TYR A 31 -11.81 -24.55 25.69
CA TYR A 31 -11.91 -25.12 24.36
C TYR A 31 -10.52 -25.47 23.84
N VAL A 32 -10.51 -26.42 22.91
CA VAL A 32 -9.32 -26.91 22.24
C VAL A 32 -9.50 -26.63 20.76
N ARG A 33 -8.51 -25.98 20.16
CA ARG A 33 -8.48 -25.72 18.71
C ARG A 33 -7.18 -26.22 18.11
N SER A 34 -7.19 -26.59 16.83
CA SER A 34 -5.94 -26.76 16.09
C SER A 34 -5.16 -25.45 16.08
N LEU A 35 -3.84 -25.54 16.21
CA LEU A 35 -2.97 -24.40 15.96
C LEU A 35 -3.01 -24.12 14.47
N VAL A 36 -3.62 -22.99 14.10
CA VAL A 36 -3.55 -22.47 12.75
C VAL A 36 -2.49 -21.39 12.78
N THR A 37 -1.32 -21.67 12.21
CA THR A 37 -0.35 -20.63 11.90
C THR A 37 -0.80 -20.02 10.57
N PRO A 38 -1.34 -18.79 10.56
CA PRO A 38 -1.74 -18.17 9.30
C PRO A 38 -0.49 -18.01 8.44
N ALA A 39 -0.57 -18.41 7.17
CA ALA A 39 0.41 -17.97 6.19
C ALA A 39 0.37 -16.44 6.20
N ASN A 40 1.50 -15.79 6.45
CA ASN A 40 1.65 -14.34 6.33
C ASN A 40 2.50 -14.01 5.10
N PRO A 41 2.09 -14.42 3.88
CA PRO A 41 2.87 -14.13 2.69
C PRO A 41 2.81 -12.63 2.45
N LYS A 42 3.98 -11.99 2.31
CA LYS A 42 4.07 -10.62 1.79
C LYS A 42 3.86 -10.67 0.27
N SER A 43 2.64 -10.93 -0.18
CA SER A 43 2.34 -10.91 -1.61
C SER A 43 2.47 -9.50 -2.16
N GLY A 44 2.76 -9.39 -3.45
CA GLY A 44 2.89 -8.11 -4.13
C GLY A 44 1.66 -7.21 -3.94
N GLY A 45 0.45 -7.75 -4.13
CA GLY A 45 -0.80 -7.03 -3.89
C GLY A 45 -0.96 -6.52 -2.45
N GLN A 46 -0.48 -7.26 -1.44
CA GLN A 46 -0.49 -6.76 -0.06
C GLN A 46 0.51 -5.61 0.13
N VAL A 47 1.67 -5.65 -0.52
CA VAL A 47 2.67 -4.58 -0.47
C VAL A 47 2.12 -3.33 -1.13
N GLY A 48 1.54 -3.43 -2.33
CA GLY A 48 0.99 -2.28 -3.04
C GLY A 48 -0.18 -1.62 -2.33
N MET A 49 -1.12 -2.39 -1.79
CA MET A 49 -2.22 -1.84 -0.98
C MET A 49 -1.73 -1.14 0.30
N ARG A 50 -0.65 -1.64 0.91
CA ARG A 50 -0.02 -1.01 2.09
C ARG A 50 0.76 0.25 1.71
N ALA A 51 1.40 0.28 0.54
CA ALA A 51 2.09 1.45 0.04
C ALA A 51 1.10 2.60 -0.19
N MET A 52 -0.05 2.32 -0.82
CA MET A 52 -1.12 3.32 -0.99
C MET A 52 -1.73 3.75 0.35
N PHE A 53 -2.01 2.81 1.26
CA PHE A 53 -2.47 3.16 2.61
C PHE A 53 -1.52 4.13 3.31
N LYS A 54 -0.22 3.83 3.26
CA LYS A 54 0.83 4.66 3.87
C LYS A 54 0.83 6.04 3.26
N PHE A 55 0.81 6.13 1.93
CA PHE A 55 0.76 7.40 1.20
C PHE A 55 -0.43 8.25 1.66
N LEU A 56 -1.66 7.73 1.52
CA LEU A 56 -2.89 8.47 1.84
C LEU A 56 -2.95 8.92 3.30
N SER A 57 -2.57 8.06 4.24
CA SER A 57 -2.60 8.39 5.66
C SER A 57 -1.61 9.49 6.05
N GLN A 58 -0.44 9.53 5.40
CA GLN A 58 0.54 10.59 5.59
C GLN A 58 0.09 11.88 4.90
N ASP A 59 -0.58 11.74 3.76
CA ASP A 59 -0.94 12.87 2.90
C ASP A 59 -2.19 13.62 3.34
N TRP A 60 -3.11 12.97 4.07
CA TRP A 60 -4.37 13.59 4.51
C TRP A 60 -4.17 14.97 5.15
N ALA A 61 -3.15 15.16 6.00
CA ALA A 61 -2.90 16.46 6.62
C ALA A 61 -2.44 17.54 5.62
N SER A 62 -1.90 17.14 4.47
CA SER A 62 -1.30 17.99 3.44
C SER A 62 -2.26 18.40 2.32
N ILE A 63 -3.40 17.74 2.14
CA ILE A 63 -4.39 18.11 1.08
C ILE A 63 -5.14 19.42 1.41
N GLY A 64 -5.09 19.88 2.65
CA GLY A 64 -5.70 21.16 3.07
C GLY A 64 -7.16 21.05 3.50
N ALA A 65 -7.67 22.09 4.16
CA ALA A 65 -9.00 22.07 4.78
C ALA A 65 -10.15 22.04 3.75
N THR A 66 -9.99 22.70 2.60
CA THR A 66 -11.04 22.76 1.57
C THR A 66 -11.33 21.37 0.98
N PRO A 67 -10.34 20.60 0.48
CA PRO A 67 -10.60 19.23 0.03
C PRO A 67 -11.06 18.32 1.16
N GLN A 68 -10.50 18.43 2.36
CA GLN A 68 -10.95 17.63 3.51
C GLN A 68 -12.45 17.81 3.83
N ALA A 69 -12.97 19.03 3.71
CA ALA A 69 -14.38 19.33 3.98
C ALA A 69 -15.34 18.63 2.99
N THR A 70 -14.89 18.33 1.77
CA THR A 70 -15.71 17.62 0.76
C THR A 70 -16.14 16.22 1.25
N TRP A 71 -15.31 15.58 2.09
CA TRP A 71 -15.55 14.23 2.62
C TRP A 71 -16.60 14.17 3.72
N GLU A 72 -17.03 15.30 4.29
CA GLU A 72 -17.96 15.33 5.42
C GLU A 72 -19.31 14.71 5.08
N THR A 73 -19.85 14.98 3.89
CA THR A 73 -21.16 14.46 3.47
C THR A 73 -21.17 12.94 3.46
N ARG A 74 -20.17 12.33 2.83
CA ARG A 74 -20.03 10.87 2.76
C ARG A 74 -19.73 10.26 4.11
N ALA A 75 -18.88 10.92 4.91
CA ALA A 75 -18.55 10.47 6.26
C ALA A 75 -19.78 10.42 7.16
N ASN A 76 -20.66 11.44 7.07
CA ASN A 76 -21.92 11.48 7.79
C ASN A 76 -22.89 10.38 7.35
N GLN A 77 -22.96 10.07 6.05
CA GLN A 77 -23.79 8.97 5.53
C GLN A 77 -23.33 7.60 6.04
N ALA A 78 -22.01 7.39 6.14
CA ALA A 78 -21.44 6.13 6.61
C ALA A 78 -21.22 6.08 8.13
N ILE A 79 -21.51 7.15 8.87
CA ILE A 79 -21.29 7.28 10.32
C ILE A 79 -19.81 7.00 10.67
N VAL A 80 -18.90 7.65 9.95
CA VAL A 80 -17.45 7.56 10.15
C VAL A 80 -16.84 8.96 10.13
N SER A 81 -15.54 9.09 10.46
CA SER A 81 -14.82 10.35 10.29
C SER A 81 -14.52 10.64 8.80
N PRO A 82 -14.35 11.91 8.40
CA PRO A 82 -13.92 12.30 7.05
C PRO A 82 -12.66 11.55 6.59
N PHE A 83 -11.68 11.44 7.49
CA PHE A 83 -10.46 10.67 7.26
C PHE A 83 -10.75 9.19 6.91
N ASN A 84 -11.61 8.50 7.67
CA ASN A 84 -11.91 7.09 7.40
C ASN A 84 -12.69 6.92 6.08
N SER A 85 -13.54 7.90 5.73
CA SER A 85 -14.26 7.94 4.46
C SER A 85 -13.29 8.09 3.27
N PHE A 86 -12.37 9.04 3.35
CA PHE A 86 -11.27 9.27 2.40
C PHE A 86 -10.41 8.00 2.22
N MET A 87 -9.95 7.43 3.33
CA MET A 87 -9.13 6.23 3.32
C MET A 87 -9.85 5.04 2.67
N SER A 88 -11.10 4.79 3.05
CA SER A 88 -11.88 3.66 2.54
C SER A 88 -12.13 3.79 1.03
N TYR A 89 -12.49 4.99 0.58
CA TYR A 89 -12.78 5.20 -0.83
C TYR A 89 -11.55 5.06 -1.71
N ASN A 90 -10.47 5.75 -1.37
CA ASN A 90 -9.27 5.75 -2.17
C ASN A 90 -8.58 4.38 -2.19
N GLN A 91 -8.68 3.62 -1.09
CA GLN A 91 -8.22 2.24 -1.08
C GLN A 91 -9.07 1.33 -1.98
N PHE A 92 -10.38 1.55 -2.05
CA PHE A 92 -11.23 0.80 -2.97
C PHE A 92 -10.91 1.13 -4.43
N ARG A 93 -10.73 2.41 -4.77
CA ARG A 93 -10.28 2.86 -6.09
C ARG A 93 -8.96 2.20 -6.48
N TRP A 94 -7.97 2.23 -5.58
CA TRP A 94 -6.65 1.67 -5.86
C TRP A 94 -6.66 0.16 -6.07
N ARG A 95 -7.55 -0.57 -5.37
CA ARG A 95 -7.73 -2.02 -5.61
C ARG A 95 -8.16 -2.29 -7.06
N ASP A 96 -8.98 -1.42 -7.62
CA ASP A 96 -9.42 -1.50 -9.03
C ASP A 96 -8.43 -0.77 -9.97
N PHE A 97 -7.24 -0.46 -9.44
CA PHE A 97 -6.12 0.23 -10.09
C PHE A 97 -6.47 1.62 -10.66
N LEU A 98 -7.46 2.27 -10.05
CA LEU A 98 -7.80 3.67 -10.29
C LEU A 98 -7.02 4.56 -9.33
N ALA A 99 -6.60 5.74 -9.80
CA ALA A 99 -5.86 6.70 -8.97
C ALA A 99 -6.74 7.25 -7.82
N PRO A 100 -6.14 7.52 -6.64
CA PRO A 100 -6.85 8.13 -5.54
C PRO A 100 -7.18 9.60 -5.84
N THR A 101 -8.18 10.15 -5.17
CA THR A 101 -8.55 11.57 -5.25
C THR A 101 -8.52 12.26 -3.89
N ASP A 102 -8.25 13.56 -3.87
CA ASP A 102 -8.28 14.40 -2.67
C ASP A 102 -9.68 14.92 -2.30
N SER A 103 -10.64 14.83 -3.22
CA SER A 103 -11.98 15.43 -3.11
C SER A 103 -13.11 14.41 -3.34
N ASP A 104 -14.29 14.72 -2.80
CA ASP A 104 -15.52 13.94 -2.96
C ASP A 104 -16.72 14.84 -3.33
N PRO A 105 -17.36 14.67 -4.50
CA PRO A 105 -17.05 13.70 -5.55
C PRO A 105 -15.77 14.07 -6.31
N GLU A 106 -15.17 13.07 -6.99
CA GLU A 106 -14.01 13.25 -7.86
C GLU A 106 -14.25 14.23 -9.01
N ASP A 107 -13.30 15.16 -9.22
CA ASP A 107 -13.32 16.11 -10.34
C ASP A 107 -12.41 15.63 -11.49
N THR A 108 -12.72 14.46 -12.07
CA THR A 108 -11.87 13.75 -13.07
C THR A 108 -11.58 14.50 -14.39
N SER A 109 -11.66 15.82 -14.41
CA SER A 109 -11.53 16.72 -15.54
C SER A 109 -10.07 17.00 -15.93
N ASP A 110 -9.10 16.84 -15.02
CA ASP A 110 -7.72 17.24 -15.26
C ASP A 110 -6.85 16.22 -16.00
N SER A 111 -5.90 16.75 -16.79
CA SER A 111 -4.92 15.93 -17.51
C SER A 111 -3.75 15.54 -16.60
N PRO A 112 -3.26 14.29 -16.64
CA PRO A 112 -2.09 13.92 -15.85
C PRO A 112 -0.80 14.65 -16.22
N ALA A 113 0.13 14.72 -15.27
CA ALA A 113 1.47 15.26 -15.49
C ALA A 113 2.26 14.48 -16.56
N VAL A 114 3.06 15.22 -17.33
CA VAL A 114 3.97 14.64 -18.33
C VAL A 114 5.29 14.27 -17.65
N MET A 115 5.56 12.97 -17.61
CA MET A 115 6.76 12.42 -17.01
C MET A 115 7.92 12.40 -18.01
N GLY A 116 9.13 12.66 -17.51
CA GLY A 116 10.37 12.47 -18.25
C GLY A 116 10.93 11.06 -18.08
N THR A 117 12.19 10.86 -18.45
CA THR A 117 12.89 9.58 -18.33
C THR A 117 13.02 9.14 -16.87
N LEU A 118 12.69 7.88 -16.58
CA LEU A 118 13.03 7.17 -15.35
C LEU A 118 14.49 6.71 -15.42
N SER A 119 15.27 6.88 -14.35
CA SER A 119 16.59 6.26 -14.23
C SER A 119 16.67 5.33 -13.03
N ALA A 120 17.25 4.13 -13.24
CA ALA A 120 17.44 3.12 -12.21
C ALA A 120 18.95 2.87 -12.02
N THR A 121 19.50 3.37 -10.92
CA THR A 121 20.93 3.30 -10.61
C THR A 121 21.19 2.18 -9.60
N PRO A 122 21.90 1.10 -9.96
CA PRO A 122 22.19 0.01 -9.05
C PRO A 122 23.22 0.42 -7.98
N GLY A 123 23.04 -0.10 -6.77
CA GLY A 123 23.98 -0.02 -5.66
C GLY A 123 24.08 -1.36 -4.94
N VAL A 124 24.79 -1.39 -3.80
CA VAL A 124 24.97 -2.62 -3.03
C VAL A 124 23.65 -2.98 -2.34
N ARG A 125 23.02 -4.08 -2.77
CA ARG A 125 21.71 -4.55 -2.24
C ARG A 125 20.59 -3.49 -2.32
N SER A 126 20.69 -2.56 -3.26
CA SER A 126 19.69 -1.51 -3.45
C SER A 126 19.68 -0.99 -4.88
N VAL A 127 18.57 -0.39 -5.29
CA VAL A 127 18.48 0.41 -6.52
C VAL A 127 17.92 1.78 -6.16
N THR A 128 18.56 2.84 -6.66
CA THR A 128 18.04 4.20 -6.54
C THR A 128 17.30 4.57 -7.83
N LEU A 129 16.02 4.87 -7.70
CA LEU A 129 15.16 5.36 -8.77
C LEU A 129 15.11 6.88 -8.73
N SER A 130 15.26 7.51 -9.89
CA SER A 130 15.06 8.94 -10.06
C SER A 130 14.11 9.18 -11.23
N GLN A 131 12.93 9.70 -10.92
CA GLN A 131 11.90 10.02 -11.89
C GLN A 131 11.87 11.52 -12.19
N ILE A 132 12.05 11.90 -13.45
CA ILE A 132 11.95 13.28 -13.90
C ILE A 132 10.49 13.65 -14.17
N ILE A 133 10.09 14.88 -13.81
CA ILE A 133 8.79 15.45 -14.14
C ILE A 133 9.02 16.62 -15.09
N THR A 134 8.47 16.54 -16.30
CA THR A 134 8.67 17.57 -17.33
C THR A 134 7.61 18.66 -17.21
N THR A 135 6.34 18.26 -17.10
CA THR A 135 5.21 19.17 -16.95
C THR A 135 4.37 18.72 -15.76
N PRO A 136 4.46 19.38 -14.60
CA PRO A 136 3.64 19.06 -13.45
C PRO A 136 2.24 19.60 -13.70
N ASN A 137 1.29 18.72 -13.98
CA ASN A 137 -0.13 19.06 -14.04
C ASN A 137 -0.84 18.31 -12.91
N ASP A 138 -1.24 19.06 -11.88
CA ASP A 138 -1.90 18.60 -10.64
C ASP A 138 -1.37 17.29 -10.08
N ILE A 139 -0.06 17.06 -10.24
CA ILE A 139 0.59 15.84 -9.81
C ILE A 139 0.50 15.74 -8.29
N TRP A 140 0.03 14.59 -7.82
CA TRP A 140 -0.07 14.29 -6.40
C TRP A 140 1.04 13.33 -5.95
N GLY A 141 1.34 12.34 -6.78
CA GLY A 141 2.37 11.38 -6.47
C GLY A 141 2.87 10.60 -7.68
N VAL A 142 3.99 9.92 -7.45
CA VAL A 142 4.60 8.98 -8.38
C VAL A 142 4.61 7.60 -7.74
N CYS A 143 4.08 6.62 -8.45
CA CYS A 143 4.13 5.21 -8.13
C CYS A 143 5.35 4.58 -8.79
N PHE A 144 6.05 3.73 -8.04
CA PHE A 144 7.18 2.93 -8.53
C PHE A 144 6.81 1.46 -8.49
N PHE A 145 7.06 0.77 -9.60
CA PHE A 145 6.76 -0.65 -9.76
C PHE A 145 8.04 -1.43 -10.00
N ARG A 146 8.00 -2.72 -9.68
CA ARG A 146 9.12 -3.63 -9.94
C ARG A 146 8.68 -5.03 -10.29
N SER A 147 9.42 -5.61 -11.22
CA SER A 147 9.40 -7.02 -11.53
C SER A 147 10.81 -7.63 -11.48
N SER A 148 10.89 -8.92 -11.13
CA SER A 148 12.10 -9.74 -11.30
C SER A 148 12.10 -10.53 -12.61
N THR A 149 11.01 -10.45 -13.37
CA THR A 149 10.87 -11.01 -14.71
C THR A 149 10.71 -9.88 -15.71
N GLY A 150 11.40 -9.95 -16.85
CA GLY A 150 11.31 -8.91 -17.88
C GLY A 150 9.90 -8.82 -18.48
N THR A 151 9.56 -7.62 -18.96
CA THR A 151 8.27 -7.27 -19.57
C THR A 151 7.08 -7.53 -18.64
N TYR A 152 6.69 -6.50 -17.90
CA TYR A 152 5.50 -6.53 -17.04
C TYR A 152 4.64 -5.29 -17.24
N THR A 153 3.35 -5.41 -16.91
CA THR A 153 2.43 -4.27 -16.89
C THR A 153 2.32 -3.74 -15.48
N PRO A 154 2.56 -2.45 -15.23
CA PRO A 154 2.29 -1.81 -13.96
C PRO A 154 0.88 -2.12 -13.44
N ALA A 155 0.83 -2.58 -12.19
CA ALA A 155 -0.40 -2.95 -11.50
C ALA A 155 -0.20 -2.81 -9.99
N PHE A 156 -1.29 -2.79 -9.23
CA PHE A 156 -1.20 -2.64 -7.77
C PHE A 156 -0.39 -3.78 -7.11
N ASP A 157 -0.21 -4.92 -7.77
CA ASP A 157 0.52 -6.07 -7.24
C ASP A 157 2.04 -5.99 -7.41
N ASN A 158 2.54 -5.23 -8.38
CA ASN A 158 3.97 -4.99 -8.58
C ASN A 158 4.42 -3.61 -8.05
N LEU A 159 3.52 -2.87 -7.40
CA LEU A 159 3.83 -1.62 -6.73
C LEU A 159 4.73 -1.86 -5.50
N ILE A 160 5.85 -1.13 -5.45
CA ILE A 160 6.82 -1.22 -4.34
C ILE A 160 6.88 0.07 -3.51
N GLY A 161 6.49 1.21 -4.07
CA GLY A 161 6.58 2.48 -3.39
C GLY A 161 5.76 3.57 -4.06
N ILE A 162 5.37 4.56 -3.27
CA ILE A 162 4.71 5.77 -3.72
C ILE A 162 5.39 6.93 -3.00
N THR A 163 5.65 8.01 -3.73
CA THR A 163 6.22 9.23 -3.16
C THR A 163 5.40 10.43 -3.62
N ARG A 164 5.11 11.34 -2.68
CA ARG A 164 4.46 12.62 -3.00
C ARG A 164 5.34 13.39 -3.97
N ALA A 165 4.73 13.95 -5.00
CA ALA A 165 5.42 14.75 -6.00
C ALA A 165 4.65 16.06 -6.17
N VAL A 166 5.38 17.17 -6.18
CA VAL A 166 4.83 18.50 -6.48
C VAL A 166 5.84 19.25 -7.33
N GLY A 167 5.40 19.76 -8.48
CA GLY A 167 6.25 20.49 -9.40
C GLY A 167 7.25 19.61 -10.20
N VAL A 168 8.31 20.24 -10.68
CA VAL A 168 9.30 19.62 -11.60
C VAL A 168 10.47 18.92 -10.90
N THR A 169 10.53 18.97 -9.58
CA THR A 169 11.67 18.38 -8.83
C THR A 169 11.68 16.86 -9.03
N PRO A 170 12.80 16.26 -9.46
CA PRO A 170 12.87 14.82 -9.64
C PRO A 170 12.52 14.06 -8.35
N VAL A 171 11.71 13.03 -8.49
CA VAL A 171 11.30 12.17 -7.37
C VAL A 171 12.33 11.08 -7.21
N LEU A 172 12.98 11.06 -6.05
CA LEU A 172 13.98 10.05 -5.68
C LEU A 172 13.36 9.00 -4.77
N TRP A 173 13.62 7.73 -5.05
CA TRP A 173 13.19 6.62 -4.21
C TRP A 173 14.22 5.49 -4.20
N VAL A 174 14.37 4.80 -3.07
CA VAL A 174 15.35 3.73 -2.91
C VAL A 174 14.65 2.42 -2.65
N ASP A 175 14.89 1.45 -3.54
CA ASP A 175 14.49 0.06 -3.35
C ASP A 175 15.54 -0.66 -2.51
N SER A 176 15.18 -1.05 -1.29
CA SER A 176 16.08 -1.77 -0.39
C SER A 176 15.29 -2.53 0.69
N PRO A 177 15.76 -3.70 1.15
CA PRO A 177 16.93 -4.46 0.67
C PRO A 177 16.62 -5.38 -0.50
N LEU A 178 17.58 -5.52 -1.43
CA LEU A 178 17.51 -6.42 -2.58
C LEU A 178 18.55 -7.55 -2.50
N ALA A 179 18.23 -8.66 -3.15
CA ALA A 179 19.17 -9.74 -3.43
C ALA A 179 19.91 -9.45 -4.74
N ALA A 180 21.01 -10.16 -4.99
CA ALA A 180 21.68 -10.09 -6.28
C ALA A 180 20.74 -10.60 -7.39
N GLY A 181 20.66 -9.88 -8.50
CA GLY A 181 19.76 -10.21 -9.60
C GLY A 181 19.43 -9.02 -10.51
N THR A 182 18.69 -9.32 -11.58
CA THR A 182 18.18 -8.32 -12.51
C THR A 182 16.77 -7.92 -12.09
N TYR A 183 16.53 -6.61 -12.04
CA TYR A 183 15.24 -6.02 -11.70
C TYR A 183 14.81 -5.03 -12.77
N TYR A 184 13.51 -5.01 -13.02
CA TYR A 184 12.85 -4.16 -14.00
C TYR A 184 11.95 -3.18 -13.27
N TYR A 185 12.04 -1.90 -13.58
CA TYR A 185 11.34 -0.82 -12.91
C TYR A 185 10.55 0.01 -13.90
N ASP A 186 9.39 0.48 -13.48
CA ASP A 186 8.59 1.44 -14.22
C ASP A 186 7.98 2.43 -13.21
N ALA A 187 7.50 3.55 -13.72
CA ALA A 187 6.91 4.61 -12.94
C ALA A 187 5.67 5.19 -13.63
N LEU A 188 4.84 5.81 -12.81
CA LEU A 188 3.54 6.32 -13.16
C LEU A 188 3.26 7.52 -12.27
N SER A 189 2.72 8.60 -12.82
CA SER A 189 2.14 9.69 -12.03
C SER A 189 0.64 9.52 -11.82
N PHE A 190 0.10 10.17 -10.80
CA PHE A 190 -1.33 10.38 -10.65
C PHE A 190 -1.62 11.79 -10.13
N THR A 191 -2.81 12.28 -10.45
CA THR A 191 -3.26 13.64 -10.09
C THR A 191 -4.02 13.65 -8.76
N LEU A 192 -4.27 14.85 -8.24
CA LEU A 192 -5.14 15.08 -7.09
C LEU A 192 -6.60 14.65 -7.38
N ASP A 193 -7.03 14.70 -8.64
CA ASP A 193 -8.42 14.44 -9.04
C ASP A 193 -8.69 12.98 -9.42
N GLY A 194 -7.75 12.07 -9.12
CA GLY A 194 -7.93 10.64 -9.38
C GLY A 194 -7.73 10.23 -10.82
N GLN A 195 -6.94 10.98 -11.59
CA GLN A 195 -6.47 10.58 -12.91
C GLN A 195 -5.07 9.98 -12.85
N ARG A 196 -4.85 8.96 -13.68
CA ARG A 196 -3.58 8.24 -13.79
C ARG A 196 -2.85 8.68 -15.06
N GLY A 197 -1.57 8.98 -14.93
CA GLY A 197 -0.69 9.27 -16.06
C GLY A 197 -0.37 8.07 -16.93
N THR A 198 0.38 8.33 -17.99
CA THR A 198 0.95 7.28 -18.84
C THR A 198 2.18 6.66 -18.14
N GLU A 199 2.39 5.38 -18.39
CA GLU A 199 3.60 4.66 -17.97
C GLU A 199 4.84 5.27 -18.63
N VAL A 200 5.93 5.39 -17.89
CA VAL A 200 7.16 6.05 -18.36
C VAL A 200 7.95 5.15 -19.30
N GLY A 201 7.98 3.85 -19.00
CA GLY A 201 8.69 2.84 -19.76
C GLY A 201 9.79 2.17 -18.94
N GLU A 202 9.88 0.86 -19.13
CA GLU A 202 10.70 -0.04 -18.32
C GLU A 202 12.20 0.32 -18.33
N GLN A 203 12.80 0.33 -17.14
CA GLN A 203 14.23 0.48 -16.89
C GLN A 203 14.79 -0.77 -16.23
N THR A 204 15.99 -1.19 -16.63
CA THR A 204 16.66 -2.37 -16.07
C THR A 204 17.79 -1.96 -15.12
N ALA A 205 17.89 -2.62 -13.97
CA ALA A 205 19.02 -2.50 -13.06
C ALA A 205 19.50 -3.88 -12.60
N ILE A 206 20.82 -4.05 -12.52
CA ILE A 206 21.46 -5.29 -12.08
C ILE A 206 22.08 -5.03 -10.71
N VAL A 207 21.56 -5.69 -9.69
CA VAL A 207 22.07 -5.62 -8.31
C VAL A 207 23.11 -6.71 -8.13
N THR A 208 24.27 -6.31 -7.60
CA THR A 208 25.37 -7.19 -7.19
C THR A 208 25.28 -7.55 -5.71
#